data_AF-B7PQV9-F1
#
_entry.id   AF-B7PQV9-F1
#
_cell.length_a   1.000
_cell.length_b   1.000
_cell.length_c   1.000
_cell.angle_alpha   90.00
_cell.angle_beta   90.00
_cell.angle_gamma   90.00
#
_symmetry.space_group_name_H-M   'P 1'
#
loop_
_entity.id
_entity.type
_entity.pdbx_description
1 polymer ?
#
loop_
_entity_poly.entity_id
_entity_poly.type
_entity_poly.pdbx_seq_one_letter_code
_entity_poly.pdbx_strand_id
1 'polypeptide(L)'
;MSFTSPSAKFTNNVSFFYLLRNSVLSNSPLNCKEVDCDEVVCSSAACTCGSHKSECGCCDICNKCPGETCITIHDDLCQEGYECKLKDPAGNIFGGDPGSCVPKTETPHDPAQNHT
;
A
#
# COMPACT_ATOMS: atom_id res chain seq x y z
N MET A 1 8.46 22.60 33.63
CA MET A 1 7.56 23.41 34.48
C MET A 1 6.28 22.61 34.64
N SER A 2 5.97 22.25 35.87
CA SER A 2 4.82 21.46 36.27
C SER A 2 3.52 22.18 35.92
N PHE A 3 2.53 21.46 35.35
CA PHE A 3 1.15 21.92 35.37
C PHE A 3 0.23 20.80 35.86
N THR A 4 0.05 20.89 37.18
CA THR A 4 -1.02 20.45 38.08
C THR A 4 -2.36 20.13 37.42
N SER A 5 -2.90 18.93 37.71
CA SER A 5 -4.31 18.58 37.55
C SER A 5 -5.22 19.38 38.48
N PRO A 6 -6.45 19.71 38.06
CA PRO A 6 -7.57 19.85 38.97
C PRO A 6 -8.49 18.62 38.92
N SER A 7 -8.68 18.01 40.08
CA SER A 7 -9.70 17.00 40.35
C SER A 7 -11.10 17.64 40.33
N ALA A 8 -12.00 17.16 39.48
CA ALA A 8 -13.43 17.42 39.61
C ALA A 8 -14.19 16.09 39.69
N LYS A 9 -14.67 15.76 40.89
CA LYS A 9 -15.62 14.66 41.11
C LYS A 9 -16.99 15.13 40.60
N PHE A 10 -17.56 14.42 39.63
CA PHE A 10 -18.97 14.57 39.28
C PHE A 10 -19.63 13.19 39.21
N THR A 11 -20.23 12.79 40.33
CA THR A 11 -21.18 11.68 40.39
C THR A 11 -22.50 12.12 39.77
N ASN A 12 -22.92 11.49 38.68
CA ASN A 12 -24.34 11.19 38.46
C ASN A 12 -24.52 10.06 37.45
N ASN A 13 -25.47 9.19 37.77
CA ASN A 13 -25.85 7.99 37.05
C ASN A 13 -26.79 8.34 35.88
N VAL A 14 -26.99 7.38 34.97
CA VAL A 14 -28.04 7.27 33.94
C VAL A 14 -27.64 7.56 32.47
N SER A 15 -27.88 6.53 31.66
CA SER A 15 -28.01 6.46 30.18
C SER A 15 -26.72 6.59 29.37
N PHE A 16 -26.13 5.49 28.89
CA PHE A 16 -26.51 4.76 27.67
C PHE A 16 -26.69 5.67 26.45
N PHE A 17 -26.06 5.27 25.35
CA PHE A 17 -26.04 5.85 24.01
C PHE A 17 -24.90 6.84 23.69
N TYR A 18 -24.31 6.57 22.52
CA TYR A 18 -23.37 7.41 21.78
C TYR A 18 -21.86 7.33 22.14
N LEU A 19 -21.33 6.10 22.23
CA LEU A 19 -19.99 5.85 21.69
C LEU A 19 -20.07 5.82 20.16
N LEU A 20 -20.30 6.97 19.52
CA LEU A 20 -20.09 7.10 18.08
C LEU A 20 -18.58 7.06 17.81
N ARG A 21 -18.18 5.82 17.54
CA ARG A 21 -17.04 5.35 16.79
C ARG A 21 -16.76 6.28 15.59
N ASN A 22 -15.97 7.33 15.80
CA ASN A 22 -15.38 8.11 14.71
C ASN A 22 -14.21 7.31 14.14
N SER A 23 -14.49 6.30 13.32
CA SER A 23 -13.50 5.71 12.43
C SER A 23 -13.27 6.69 11.29
N VAL A 24 -12.26 7.56 11.45
CA VAL A 24 -11.80 8.45 10.38
C VAL A 24 -11.06 7.58 9.37
N LEU A 25 -11.73 7.18 8.30
CA LEU A 25 -11.05 6.68 7.11
C LEU A 25 -10.53 7.90 6.35
N SER A 26 -9.30 8.31 6.66
CA SER A 26 -8.59 9.33 5.89
C SER A 26 -7.95 8.67 4.67
N ASN A 27 -8.76 8.28 3.68
CA ASN A 27 -8.29 7.87 2.36
C ASN A 27 -8.40 9.07 1.40
N SER A 28 -7.66 10.15 1.70
CA SER A 28 -7.54 11.24 0.73
C SER A 28 -6.75 10.71 -0.47
N PRO A 29 -7.28 10.81 -1.71
CA PRO A 29 -6.55 10.37 -2.88
C PRO A 29 -5.24 11.16 -2.99
N LEU A 30 -4.16 10.47 -3.34
CA LEU A 30 -2.84 11.06 -3.48
C LEU A 30 -2.93 12.14 -4.57
N ASN A 31 -2.67 13.40 -4.19
CA ASN A 31 -2.86 14.53 -5.10
C ASN A 31 -1.64 14.67 -6.00
N CYS A 32 -1.57 13.86 -7.05
CA CYS A 32 -0.48 13.91 -8.04
C CYS A 32 -0.50 15.17 -8.92
N LYS A 33 -1.49 16.06 -8.77
CA LYS A 33 -1.64 17.27 -9.58
C LYS A 33 -0.68 18.39 -9.17
N GLU A 34 -0.19 18.34 -7.94
CA GLU A 34 0.81 19.26 -7.39
C GLU A 34 2.23 18.67 -7.41
N VAL A 35 2.39 17.43 -7.87
CA VAL A 35 3.71 16.80 -8.01
C VAL A 35 4.32 17.25 -9.33
N ASP A 36 5.35 18.07 -9.23
CA ASP A 36 6.18 18.44 -10.38
C ASP A 36 7.24 17.36 -10.61
N CYS A 37 7.15 16.63 -11.73
CA CYS A 37 8.07 15.52 -12.01
C CYS A 37 9.48 16.00 -12.39
N ASP A 38 9.69 17.27 -12.76
CA ASP A 38 11.02 17.81 -13.09
C ASP A 38 11.87 18.01 -11.83
N GLU A 39 11.25 18.24 -10.67
CA GLU A 39 11.92 18.29 -9.37
C GLU A 39 12.20 16.90 -8.76
N VAL A 40 11.59 15.84 -9.30
CA VAL A 40 11.76 14.48 -8.79
C VAL A 40 13.04 13.86 -9.35
N VAL A 41 14.00 13.58 -8.46
CA VAL A 41 15.24 12.88 -8.82
C VAL A 41 14.97 11.38 -8.91
N CYS A 42 14.77 10.88 -10.13
CA CYS A 42 14.62 9.45 -10.40
C CYS A 42 15.99 8.75 -10.50
N SER A 43 16.08 7.55 -9.94
CA SER A 43 17.24 6.69 -10.17
C SER A 43 17.14 6.06 -11.55
N SER A 44 18.05 6.41 -12.46
CA SER A 44 18.10 5.82 -13.80
C SER A 44 18.72 4.41 -13.72
N ALA A 45 17.91 3.41 -13.41
CA ALA A 45 18.31 2.01 -13.46
C ALA A 45 17.87 1.37 -14.78
N ALA A 46 18.77 0.64 -15.44
CA ALA A 46 18.40 -0.20 -16.58
C ALA A 46 17.68 -1.44 -16.07
N CYS A 47 16.35 -1.44 -16.10
CA CYS A 47 15.55 -2.54 -15.59
C CYS A 47 15.52 -3.72 -16.59
N THR A 48 16.14 -4.84 -16.23
CA THR A 48 16.21 -6.04 -17.09
C THR A 48 14.86 -6.75 -17.26
N CYS A 49 14.00 -6.67 -16.24
CA CYS A 49 12.74 -7.43 -16.14
C CYS A 49 11.49 -6.51 -16.27
N GLY A 50 11.68 -5.38 -16.95
CA GLY A 50 10.66 -4.34 -17.11
C GLY A 50 10.63 -3.33 -15.96
N SER A 51 9.87 -2.27 -16.17
CA SER A 51 9.63 -1.21 -15.19
C SER A 51 8.15 -0.87 -15.10
N HIS A 52 7.74 -0.29 -13.99
CA HIS A 52 6.43 0.32 -13.81
C HIS A 52 6.60 1.75 -13.31
N LYS A 53 5.57 2.58 -13.53
CA LYS A 53 5.58 3.94 -13.02
C LYS A 53 5.16 3.98 -11.54
N SER A 54 5.80 4.84 -10.76
CA SER A 54 5.38 5.14 -9.39
C SER A 54 3.97 5.72 -9.31
N GLU A 55 3.40 5.83 -8.10
CA GLU A 55 2.01 6.28 -7.86
C GLU A 55 1.60 7.56 -8.61
N CYS A 56 2.53 8.51 -8.82
CA CYS A 56 2.28 9.74 -9.58
C CYS A 56 2.89 9.78 -10.98
N GLY A 57 3.45 8.68 -11.48
CA GLY A 57 3.87 8.59 -12.88
C GLY A 57 5.27 9.12 -13.21
N CYS A 58 5.95 9.76 -12.25
CA CYS A 58 7.19 10.50 -12.50
C CYS A 58 8.40 9.59 -12.75
N CYS A 59 8.57 8.53 -11.96
CA CYS A 59 9.74 7.66 -12.05
C CYS A 59 9.36 6.26 -12.49
N ASP A 60 10.24 5.66 -13.30
CA ASP A 60 10.23 4.24 -13.60
C ASP A 60 10.93 3.46 -12.48
N ILE A 61 10.19 2.56 -11.85
CA ILE A 61 10.66 1.64 -10.82
C ILE A 61 10.87 0.27 -11.47
N CYS A 62 12.02 -0.36 -11.21
CA CYS A 62 12.31 -1.67 -11.76
C CYS A 62 11.46 -2.77 -11.12
N ASN A 63 10.91 -3.63 -11.96
CA ASN A 63 10.23 -4.83 -11.52
C ASN A 63 11.24 -5.90 -11.06
N LYS A 64 10.82 -6.74 -10.12
CA LYS A 64 11.54 -7.96 -9.73
C LYS A 64 11.44 -9.02 -10.82
N CYS A 65 12.55 -9.70 -11.06
CA CYS A 65 12.63 -10.76 -12.06
C CYS A 65 11.94 -12.07 -11.60
N PRO A 66 11.63 -12.98 -12.53
CA PRO A 66 11.14 -14.31 -12.20
C PRO A 66 12.00 -15.03 -11.15
N GLY A 67 11.38 -15.50 -10.08
CA GLY A 67 12.05 -16.19 -8.98
C GLY A 67 12.78 -15.31 -7.98
N GLU A 68 12.88 -13.99 -8.20
CA GLU A 68 13.44 -13.07 -7.21
C GLU A 68 12.55 -12.92 -5.99
N THR A 69 13.16 -12.52 -4.87
CA THR A 69 12.42 -12.21 -3.65
C THR A 69 11.72 -10.86 -3.81
N CYS A 70 10.44 -10.83 -3.42
CA CYS A 70 9.58 -9.67 -3.47
C CYS A 70 8.89 -9.50 -2.11
N ILE A 71 8.60 -8.27 -1.70
CA ILE A 71 7.94 -7.96 -0.44
C ILE A 71 6.69 -7.12 -0.72
N THR A 72 5.51 -7.67 -0.42
CA THR A 72 4.21 -7.05 -0.75
C THR A 72 4.02 -5.67 -0.13
N ILE A 73 4.45 -5.47 1.13
CA ILE A 73 4.31 -4.18 1.82
C ILE A 73 5.25 -3.08 1.29
N HIS A 74 6.24 -3.45 0.48
CA HIS A 74 7.10 -2.50 -0.21
C HIS A 74 6.61 -2.20 -1.64
N ASP A 75 5.42 -2.69 -2.01
CA ASP A 75 4.87 -2.60 -3.35
C ASP A 75 5.85 -3.11 -4.43
N ASP A 76 6.64 -4.14 -4.08
CA ASP A 76 7.52 -4.82 -5.03
C ASP A 76 6.68 -5.50 -6.13
N LEU A 77 6.72 -4.93 -7.33
CA LEU A 77 6.07 -5.50 -8.49
C LEU A 77 7.00 -6.47 -9.24
N CYS A 78 6.47 -7.63 -9.59
CA CYS A 78 7.15 -8.61 -10.43
C CYS A 78 7.01 -8.26 -11.92
N GLN A 79 7.87 -8.85 -12.75
CA GLN A 79 7.76 -8.79 -14.21
C GLN A 79 6.33 -9.11 -14.68
N GLU A 80 5.93 -8.54 -15.82
CA GLU A 80 4.66 -8.86 -16.47
C GLU A 80 4.46 -10.38 -16.59
N GLY A 81 3.26 -10.85 -16.23
CA GLY A 81 2.94 -12.28 -16.15
C GLY A 81 3.34 -12.97 -14.84
N TYR A 82 3.99 -12.28 -13.89
CA TYR A 82 4.36 -12.81 -12.59
C TYR A 82 3.67 -12.06 -11.44
N GLU A 83 3.37 -12.75 -10.34
CA GLU A 83 2.85 -12.21 -9.09
C GLU A 83 3.78 -12.53 -7.93
N CYS A 84 3.80 -11.66 -6.92
CA CYS A 84 4.53 -11.91 -5.69
C CYS A 84 3.74 -12.87 -4.80
N LYS A 85 4.19 -14.11 -4.65
CA LYS A 85 3.62 -15.05 -3.68
C LYS A 85 4.51 -15.24 -2.48
N LEU A 86 3.94 -15.13 -1.29
CA LEU A 86 4.63 -15.38 -0.03
C LEU A 86 5.26 -16.77 -0.04
N LYS A 87 6.52 -16.88 0.41
CA LYS A 87 7.21 -18.17 0.48
C LYS A 87 6.55 -19.10 1.51
N ASP A 88 6.13 -18.52 2.63
CA ASP A 88 5.41 -19.21 3.68
C ASP A 88 3.91 -18.88 3.58
N PRO A 89 3.02 -19.89 3.48
CA PRO A 89 1.58 -19.65 3.37
C PRO A 89 0.94 -19.13 4.66
N ALA A 90 1.61 -19.25 5.81
CA ALA A 90 1.21 -18.64 7.07
C ALA A 90 1.92 -17.30 7.32
N GLY A 91 2.74 -16.84 6.38
CA GLY A 91 3.43 -15.57 6.47
C GLY A 91 2.47 -14.38 6.47
N ASN A 92 2.95 -13.29 7.03
CA ASN A 92 2.23 -12.06 7.24
C ASN A 92 2.75 -10.96 6.30
N ILE A 93 1.92 -10.56 5.34
CA ILE A 93 2.22 -9.43 4.45
C ILE A 93 2.50 -8.13 5.22
N PHE A 94 1.83 -7.92 6.36
CA PHE A 94 2.01 -6.72 7.18
C PHE A 94 3.30 -6.76 8.01
N GLY A 95 3.89 -7.94 8.18
CA GLY A 95 5.18 -8.15 8.83
C GLY A 95 6.37 -7.94 7.89
N GLY A 96 6.12 -7.77 6.58
CA GLY A 96 7.16 -7.72 5.58
C GLY A 96 7.76 -9.09 5.25
N ASP A 97 6.99 -10.16 5.45
CA ASP A 97 7.48 -11.51 5.15
C ASP A 97 7.79 -11.65 3.64
N PRO A 98 8.91 -12.31 3.30
CA PRO A 98 9.37 -12.38 1.92
C PRO A 98 8.54 -13.34 1.07
N GLY A 99 8.25 -12.92 -0.15
CA GLY A 99 7.69 -13.73 -1.22
C GLY A 99 8.69 -14.06 -2.32
N SER A 100 8.18 -14.61 -3.42
CA SER A 100 8.90 -14.80 -4.66
C SER A 100 8.01 -14.55 -5.87
N CYS A 101 8.60 -14.01 -6.93
CA CYS A 101 7.90 -13.80 -8.18
C CYS A 101 7.64 -15.13 -8.88
N VAL A 102 6.38 -15.55 -8.90
CA VAL A 102 5.92 -16.79 -9.55
C VAL A 102 4.97 -16.45 -10.71
N PRO A 103 4.84 -17.32 -11.72
CA PRO A 103 3.91 -17.07 -12.82
C PRO A 103 2.49 -16.89 -12.28
N LYS A 104 1.78 -15.89 -12.79
CA LYS A 104 0.35 -15.72 -12.50
C LYS A 104 -0.39 -16.95 -13.02
N THR A 105 -1.18 -17.57 -12.16
CA THR A 105 -2.14 -18.55 -12.66
C THR A 105 -3.23 -17.77 -13.37
N GLU A 106 -3.43 -18.01 -14.67
CA GLU A 106 -4.49 -17.40 -15.47
C GLU A 106 -5.85 -17.73 -14.83
N THR A 107 -6.32 -16.85 -13.94
CA THR A 107 -7.72 -16.81 -13.59
C THR A 107 -8.36 -16.00 -14.71
N PRO A 108 -9.40 -16.50 -15.40
CA PRO A 108 -10.03 -15.76 -16.49
C PRO A 108 -10.32 -14.33 -16.03
N HIS A 109 -9.65 -13.36 -16.66
CA HIS A 109 -9.99 -11.95 -16.49
C HIS A 109 -11.44 -11.81 -16.97
N ASP A 110 -12.36 -11.56 -16.04
CA ASP A 110 -13.68 -11.07 -16.38
C ASP A 110 -13.48 -9.77 -17.18
N PRO A 111 -13.88 -9.72 -18.46
CA PRO A 111 -13.68 -8.53 -19.27
C PRO A 111 -14.49 -7.39 -18.68
N ALA A 112 -13.77 -6.33 -18.31
CA ALA A 112 -14.22 -4.95 -18.17
C ALA A 112 -15.74 -4.74 -18.12
N GLN A 113 -16.26 -4.42 -16.94
CA GLN A 113 -17.58 -3.81 -16.78
C GLN A 113 -17.61 -2.49 -17.55
N ASN A 114 -18.02 -2.55 -18.81
CA ASN A 114 -18.30 -1.42 -19.69
C ASN A 114 -19.54 -0.70 -19.14
N HIS A 115 -19.32 0.33 -18.31
CA HIS A 115 -20.37 1.28 -17.96
C HIS A 115 -20.61 2.21 -19.16
N THR A 116 -21.64 1.89 -19.94
CA THR A 116 -22.30 2.79 -20.89
C THR A 116 -23.28 3.70 -20.16
#